data_AF-A0A1G7UF96-F1
#
_entry.id   AF-A0A1G7UF96-F1
#
_cell.length_a   1.000
_cell.length_b   1.000
_cell.length_c   1.000
_cell.angle_alpha   90.00
_cell.angle_beta   90.00
_cell.angle_gamma   90.00
#
_symmetry.space_group_name_H-M   'P 1'
#
loop_
_entity.id
_entity.type
_entity.pdbx_description
1 polymer ?
#
loop_
_entity_poly.entity_id
_entity_poly.type
_entity_poly.pdbx_seq_one_letter_code
_entity_poly.pdbx_strand_id
1 'polypeptide(L)'
;MPVYVVAYMGRPLQRPPAMGLNKVSAMTKIQWRSWGGATAVGVGEVNGLWCLPQCETKGYPATITLSNIRWGKRGGFYAGFTVNAPGLPEEQAKRLTDQRFSSRER
;
A
#
# COMPACT_ATOMS: atom_id res chain seq x y z
N MET A 1 -6.48 -0.09 20.62
CA MET A 1 -7.46 0.45 19.65
C MET A 1 -7.16 -0.13 18.27
N PRO A 2 -8.17 -0.48 17.46
CA PRO A 2 -7.94 -1.01 16.13
C PRO A 2 -7.33 0.04 15.19
N VAL A 3 -6.47 -0.41 14.28
CA VAL A 3 -5.86 0.42 13.24
C VAL A 3 -6.20 -0.16 11.86
N TYR A 4 -6.50 0.72 10.92
CA TYR A 4 -6.97 0.40 9.59
C TYR A 4 -6.13 1.10 8.52
N VAL A 5 -6.22 0.61 7.30
CA VAL A 5 -5.77 1.33 6.10
C VAL A 5 -6.94 1.52 5.16
N VAL A 6 -7.00 2.68 4.49
CA VAL A 6 -7.96 2.93 3.41
C VAL A 6 -7.18 2.90 2.10
N ALA A 7 -7.20 1.74 1.45
CA ALA A 7 -6.62 1.56 0.13
C ALA A 7 -7.40 2.37 -0.92
N TYR A 8 -6.91 2.44 -2.17
CA TYR A 8 -7.61 3.13 -3.27
C TYR A 8 -9.08 2.70 -3.45
N MET A 9 -9.44 1.47 -3.04
CA MET A 9 -10.81 0.94 -3.06
C MET A 9 -11.73 1.48 -1.93
N GLY A 10 -11.25 2.43 -1.12
CA GLY A 10 -12.05 3.26 -0.20
C GLY A 10 -12.59 2.57 1.06
N ARG A 11 -12.51 1.24 1.16
CA ARG A 11 -12.95 0.51 2.36
C ARG A 11 -11.84 0.44 3.41
N PRO A 12 -12.16 0.64 4.70
CA PRO A 12 -11.19 0.45 5.78
C PRO A 12 -10.91 -1.04 5.96
N LEU A 13 -9.63 -1.41 5.93
CA LEU A 13 -9.18 -2.80 6.02
C LEU A 13 -8.17 -2.97 7.15
N GLN A 14 -8.20 -4.12 7.82
CA GLN A 14 -7.19 -4.52 8.80
C GLN A 14 -6.31 -5.59 8.20
N ARG A 15 -5.00 -5.33 8.09
CA ARG A 15 -4.01 -6.26 7.56
C ARG A 15 -4.46 -6.95 6.25
N PRO A 16 -4.87 -6.19 5.22
CA PRO A 16 -5.39 -6.80 4.00
C PRO A 16 -4.29 -7.60 3.28
N PRO A 17 -4.61 -8.77 2.70
CA PRO A 17 -3.66 -9.56 1.90
C PRO A 17 -3.41 -8.95 0.52
N ALA A 18 -4.25 -8.00 0.09
CA ALA A 18 -4.09 -7.24 -1.15
C ALA A 18 -4.69 -5.84 -1.00
N MET A 19 -4.09 -4.84 -1.63
CA MET A 19 -4.59 -3.46 -1.61
C MET A 19 -4.25 -2.69 -2.88
N GLY A 20 -5.21 -1.91 -3.38
CA GLY A 20 -4.96 -0.95 -4.45
C GLY A 20 -4.14 0.23 -3.93
N LEU A 21 -3.02 0.52 -4.59
CA LEU A 21 -2.17 1.68 -4.28
C LEU A 21 -2.68 2.92 -5.01
N ASN A 22 -3.07 2.76 -6.28
CA ASN A 22 -3.66 3.79 -7.12
C ASN A 22 -4.55 3.14 -8.20
N LYS A 23 -5.02 3.94 -9.17
CA LYS A 23 -5.89 3.49 -10.28
C LYS A 23 -5.34 2.32 -11.10
N VAL A 24 -4.02 2.22 -11.21
CA VAL A 24 -3.35 1.31 -12.16
C VAL A 24 -2.36 0.37 -11.49
N SER A 25 -2.20 0.45 -10.16
CA SER A 25 -1.23 -0.32 -9.39
C SER A 25 -1.85 -0.87 -8.13
N ALA A 26 -1.59 -2.14 -7.85
CA ALA A 26 -2.03 -2.84 -6.66
C ALA A 26 -0.87 -3.65 -6.08
N MET A 27 -0.93 -3.89 -4.78
CA MET A 27 -0.04 -4.81 -4.10
C MET A 27 -0.83 -6.04 -3.67
N THR A 28 -0.29 -7.23 -3.93
CA THR A 28 -0.91 -8.53 -3.64
C THR A 28 0.03 -9.41 -2.82
N LYS A 29 -0.51 -10.52 -2.29
CA LYS A 29 0.22 -11.49 -1.45
C LYS A 29 0.94 -10.83 -0.26
N ILE A 30 0.30 -9.82 0.33
CA ILE A 30 0.91 -9.02 1.40
C ILE A 30 0.96 -9.84 2.68
N GLN A 31 2.17 -10.03 3.19
CA GLN A 31 2.47 -10.59 4.48
C GLN A 31 2.91 -9.47 5.43
N TRP A 32 2.05 -9.17 6.40
CA TRP A 32 2.31 -8.12 7.40
C TRP A 32 3.30 -8.62 8.46
N ARG A 33 4.43 -7.92 8.58
CA ARG A 33 5.43 -8.12 9.63
C ARG A 33 5.10 -7.32 10.89
N SER A 34 4.52 -6.14 10.73
CA SER A 34 4.04 -5.31 11.83
C SER A 34 2.70 -4.66 11.49
N TRP A 35 1.90 -4.38 12.52
CA TRP A 35 0.62 -3.70 12.39
C TRP A 35 0.23 -3.03 13.71
N GLY A 36 -0.46 -1.88 13.63
CA GLY A 36 -1.06 -1.22 14.79
C GLY A 36 -0.14 -0.31 15.60
N GLY A 37 1.17 -0.34 15.34
CA GLY A 37 2.13 0.66 15.84
C GLY A 37 2.18 1.91 14.96
N ALA A 38 3.07 2.85 15.26
CA ALA A 38 3.25 4.09 14.48
C ALA A 38 3.44 3.85 12.97
N THR A 39 3.98 2.68 12.62
CA THR A 39 4.09 2.15 11.26
C THR A 39 3.56 0.72 11.17
N ALA A 40 3.15 0.31 9.97
CA ALA A 40 2.90 -1.09 9.63
C ALA A 40 3.74 -1.48 8.42
N VAL A 41 4.42 -2.62 8.49
CA VAL A 41 5.31 -3.10 7.43
C VAL A 41 4.75 -4.39 6.86
N GLY A 42 4.61 -4.43 5.53
CA GLY A 42 4.18 -5.60 4.79
C GLY A 42 5.12 -5.90 3.63
N VAL A 43 5.29 -7.18 3.30
CA VAL A 43 6.07 -7.64 2.14
C VAL A 43 5.13 -8.36 1.19
N GLY A 44 5.24 -8.10 -0.11
CA GLY A 44 4.37 -8.71 -1.12
C GLY A 44 4.86 -8.40 -2.53
N GLU A 45 3.94 -8.38 -3.47
CA GLU A 45 4.22 -8.17 -4.89
C GLU A 45 3.43 -6.96 -5.41
N VAL A 46 4.08 -6.07 -6.16
CA VAL A 46 3.44 -4.95 -6.85
C VAL A 46 3.18 -5.34 -8.29
N ASN A 47 1.96 -5.09 -8.72
CA ASN A 47 1.48 -5.31 -10.08
C ASN A 47 0.74 -4.07 -10.57
N GLY A 48 0.74 -3.86 -11.87
CA GLY A 48 -0.02 -2.80 -12.49
C GLY A 48 -0.18 -2.99 -13.99
N LEU A 49 -1.10 -2.24 -14.59
CA LEU A 49 -1.35 -2.33 -16.04
C LEU A 49 -0.11 -2.00 -16.88
N TRP A 50 0.81 -1.21 -16.33
CA TRP A 50 2.04 -0.78 -16.98
C TRP A 50 3.13 -1.86 -17.07
N CYS A 51 2.99 -2.98 -16.35
CA CYS A 51 3.93 -4.10 -16.43
C CYS A 51 3.36 -5.34 -17.11
N LEU A 52 2.16 -5.25 -17.70
CA LEU A 52 1.61 -6.36 -18.45
C LEU A 52 2.26 -6.41 -19.84
N PRO A 53 2.57 -7.62 -20.35
CA PRO A 53 2.31 -8.94 -19.75
C PRO A 53 3.38 -9.45 -18.77
N GLN A 54 4.49 -8.74 -18.59
CA GLN A 54 5.68 -9.21 -17.85
C GLN A 54 5.40 -9.56 -16.38
N CYS A 55 4.42 -8.91 -15.74
CA CYS A 55 4.06 -9.13 -14.34
C CYS A 55 2.76 -9.94 -14.14
N GLU A 56 2.21 -10.54 -15.21
CA GLU A 56 0.93 -11.25 -15.15
C GLU A 56 0.97 -12.49 -14.22
N THR A 57 2.10 -13.21 -14.21
CA THR A 57 2.31 -14.40 -13.39
C THR A 57 3.07 -14.12 -12.09
N LYS A 58 3.98 -13.14 -12.09
CA LYS A 58 4.80 -12.79 -10.93
C LYS A 58 5.01 -11.28 -10.87
N GLY A 59 4.55 -10.67 -9.79
CA GLY A 59 4.77 -9.25 -9.57
C GLY A 59 6.17 -8.92 -9.09
N TYR A 60 6.44 -7.61 -9.03
CA TYR A 60 7.70 -7.12 -8.53
C TYR A 60 7.72 -7.24 -7.00
N PRO A 61 8.70 -7.93 -6.41
CA PRO A 61 8.80 -8.03 -4.96
C PRO A 61 8.97 -6.63 -4.36
N ALA A 62 8.15 -6.34 -3.37
CA ALA A 62 8.05 -5.01 -2.79
C ALA A 62 7.80 -5.08 -1.29
N THR A 63 8.31 -4.07 -0.59
CA THR A 63 8.00 -3.82 0.82
C THR A 63 7.16 -2.56 0.91
N ILE A 64 5.99 -2.66 1.53
CA ILE A 64 5.14 -1.53 1.86
C ILE A 64 5.31 -1.14 3.32
N THR A 65 5.53 0.14 3.56
CA THR A 65 5.50 0.75 4.89
C THR A 65 4.34 1.72 4.94
N LEU A 66 3.36 1.43 5.78
CA LEU A 66 2.29 2.35 6.12
C LEU A 66 2.75 3.22 7.29
N SER A 67 2.44 4.51 7.22
CA SER A 67 2.87 5.50 8.19
C SER A 67 1.80 6.58 8.40
N ASN A 68 2.10 7.56 9.24
CA ASN A 68 1.27 8.74 9.46
C ASN A 68 -0.15 8.38 9.96
N ILE A 69 -0.24 7.60 11.05
CA ILE A 69 -1.54 7.26 11.65
C ILE A 69 -2.28 8.54 12.05
N ARG A 70 -3.56 8.59 11.68
CA ARG A 70 -4.55 9.54 12.15
C ARG A 70 -5.51 8.82 13.09
N TRP A 71 -5.48 9.19 14.37
CA TRP A 71 -6.38 8.63 15.37
C TRP A 71 -7.70 9.38 15.35
N GLY A 72 -8.80 8.63 15.25
CA GLY A 72 -10.15 9.14 15.43
C GLY A 72 -10.90 8.39 16.53
N LYS A 73 -12.14 8.79 16.81
CA LYS A 73 -12.98 8.19 17.87
C LYS A 73 -13.23 6.69 17.72
N ARG A 74 -13.09 6.13 16.51
CA ARG A 74 -13.39 4.73 16.17
C ARG A 74 -12.15 3.87 15.88
N GLY A 75 -10.94 4.43 15.97
CA GLY A 75 -9.68 3.75 15.63
C GLY A 75 -8.67 4.63 14.92
N GLY A 76 -7.50 4.07 14.63
CA GLY A 76 -6.44 4.72 13.86
C GLY A 76 -6.50 4.38 12.37
N PHE A 77 -6.08 5.30 11.51
CA PHE A 77 -5.99 5.08 10.06
C PHE A 77 -4.62 5.49 9.55
N TYR A 78 -3.92 4.60 8.86
CA TYR A 78 -2.69 4.98 8.14
C TYR A 78 -3.02 5.90 6.97
N ALA A 79 -2.46 7.12 6.97
CA ALA A 79 -2.68 8.13 5.93
C ALA A 79 -1.51 8.26 4.94
N GLY A 80 -0.39 7.58 5.20
CA GLY A 80 0.76 7.54 4.30
C GLY A 80 1.16 6.11 3.98
N PHE A 81 1.74 5.92 2.80
CA PHE A 81 2.39 4.68 2.43
C PHE A 81 3.66 4.95 1.62
N THR A 82 4.63 4.08 1.76
CA THR A 82 5.84 4.05 0.95
C THR A 82 6.03 2.64 0.46
N VAL A 83 6.21 2.47 -0.84
CA VAL A 83 6.54 1.18 -1.42
C VAL A 83 7.97 1.22 -1.91
N ASN A 84 8.79 0.33 -1.38
CA ASN A 84 10.14 0.08 -1.87
C ASN A 84 10.16 -1.21 -2.68
N ALA A 85 10.49 -1.11 -3.96
CA ALA A 85 10.56 -2.24 -4.88
C ALA A 85 11.76 -2.05 -5.81
N PRO A 86 12.90 -2.69 -5.52
CA PRO A 86 14.16 -2.44 -6.24
C PRO A 86 14.13 -2.86 -7.71
N GLY A 87 13.18 -3.72 -8.10
CA GLY A 87 13.00 -4.15 -9.49
C GLY A 87 12.04 -3.28 -10.31
N LEU A 88 11.47 -2.21 -9.76
CA LEU A 88 10.55 -1.35 -10.50
C LEU A 88 11.30 -0.43 -11.48
N PRO A 89 10.69 -0.12 -12.65
CA PRO A 89 11.13 1.01 -13.46
C PRO A 89 11.13 2.29 -12.62
N GLU A 90 12.16 3.13 -12.79
CA GLU A 90 12.41 4.31 -11.94
C GLU A 90 11.19 5.24 -11.85
N GLU A 91 10.48 5.44 -12.96
CA GLU A 91 9.22 6.20 -13.03
C GLU A 91 8.15 5.65 -12.08
N GLN A 92 8.00 4.32 -12.00
CA GLN A 92 7.01 3.71 -11.11
C GLN A 92 7.48 3.71 -9.66
N ALA A 93 8.79 3.54 -9.43
CA ALA A 93 9.37 3.65 -8.10
C ALA A 93 9.13 5.06 -7.51
N LYS A 94 9.34 6.12 -8.30
CA LYS A 94 9.05 7.51 -7.90
C LYS A 94 7.56 7.72 -7.59
N ARG A 95 6.66 7.16 -8.41
CA ARG A 95 5.21 7.28 -8.21
C ARG A 95 4.66 6.52 -6.99
N LEU A 96 5.43 5.56 -6.45
CA LEU A 96 5.01 4.72 -5.32
C LEU A 96 5.79 5.01 -4.03
N THR A 97 6.77 5.92 -4.08
CA THR A 97 7.52 6.41 -2.93
C THR A 97 6.82 7.60 -2.29
N ASP A 98 6.78 7.64 -0.95
CA ASP A 98 6.22 8.72 -0.11
C ASP A 98 4.83 9.21 -0.54
N GLN A 99 3.96 8.28 -0.91
CA GLN A 99 2.61 8.62 -1.32
C GLN A 99 1.73 8.79 -0.09
N ARG A 100 1.04 9.93 -0.02
CA ARG A 100 -0.12 10.06 0.86
C ARG A 100 -1.29 9.36 0.18
N PHE A 101 -2.07 8.59 0.94
CA PHE A 101 -3.38 8.21 0.42
C PHE A 101 -4.09 9.51 0.11
N SER A 102 -4.37 9.75 -1.18
CA SER A 102 -5.22 10.86 -1.58
C SER A 102 -6.54 10.61 -0.87
N SER A 103 -6.70 11.30 0.26
CA SER A 103 -8.01 11.75 0.67
C SER A 103 -8.51 12.47 -0.57
N ARG A 104 -9.37 11.80 -1.35
CA ARG A 104 -10.41 12.54 -2.06
C ARG A 104 -11.05 13.38 -0.97
N GLU A 105 -10.65 14.65 -0.95
CA GLU A 105 -11.46 15.69 -0.38
C GLU A 105 -12.82 15.54 -1.04
N ARG A 106 -13.77 15.08 -0.22
CA ARG A 106 -15.17 15.48 -0.19
C ARG A 106 -15.86 15.68 -1.53
#